data_AF-A0A1M5KSX9-F1
#
_entry.id   AF-A0A1M5KSX9-F1
#
_cell.length_a   1.000
_cell.length_b   1.000
_cell.length_c   1.000
_cell.angle_alpha   90.00
_cell.angle_beta   90.00
_cell.angle_gamma   90.00
#
_symmetry.space_group_name_H-M   'P 1'
#
loop_
_entity.id
_entity.type
_entity.pdbx_description
1 polymer ?
#
loop_
_entity_poly.entity_id
_entity_poly.type
_entity_poly.pdbx_seq_one_letter_code
_entity_poly.pdbx_strand_id
1 'polypeptide(L)' 'MKQVTARCIMCGKTYDVAEDHKDYPKLVQSKDAVFVCDRCNYKVRYESEEEQKPKKPM' A
#
# COMPACT_ATOMS: atom_id res chain seq x y z
N MET A 1 -5.27 21.99 -4.21
CA MET A 1 -4.54 20.76 -3.83
C MET A 1 -5.21 19.61 -4.56
N LYS A 2 -4.51 18.95 -5.49
CA LYS A 2 -5.08 17.80 -6.22
C LYS A 2 -4.93 16.55 -5.35
N GLN A 3 -6.05 15.84 -5.17
CA GLN A 3 -6.17 14.66 -4.33
C GLN A 3 -6.99 13.64 -5.12
N VAL A 4 -6.57 12.38 -5.09
CA VAL A 4 -7.28 11.28 -5.75
C VAL A 4 -7.78 10.33 -4.68
N THR A 5 -9.09 10.11 -4.69
CA THR A 5 -9.73 9.17 -3.78
C THR A 5 -9.51 7.76 -4.31
N ALA A 6 -8.71 6.97 -3.61
CA ALA A 6 -8.35 5.60 -3.99
C ALA A 6 -8.83 4.59 -2.95
N ARG A 7 -9.29 3.43 -3.41
CA ARG A 7 -9.70 2.33 -2.53
C ARG A 7 -8.55 1.35 -2.33
N CYS A 8 -8.18 1.14 -1.08
CA CYS A 8 -7.18 0.16 -0.69
C CYS A 8 -7.68 -1.26 -0.95
N ILE A 9 -6.94 -2.06 -1.72
CA ILE A 9 -7.36 -3.46 -2.01
C ILE A 9 -7.24 -4.38 -0.80
N MET A 10 -6.26 -4.13 0.07
CA MET A 10 -5.99 -4.97 1.24
C MET A 10 -6.98 -4.76 2.39
N CYS A 11 -7.51 -3.54 2.49
CA CYS A 11 -8.27 -3.08 3.65
C CYS A 11 -9.67 -2.56 3.27
N GLY A 12 -9.95 -2.41 1.99
CA GLY A 12 -11.25 -1.99 1.46
C GLY A 12 -11.62 -0.53 1.70
N LYS A 13 -10.82 0.22 2.48
CA LYS A 13 -11.08 1.63 2.83
C LYS A 13 -10.68 2.58 1.70
N THR A 14 -11.43 3.66 1.56
CA THR A 14 -11.11 4.80 0.72
C THR A 14 -10.14 5.73 1.45
N TYR A 15 -9.12 6.20 0.72
CA TYR A 15 -8.12 7.14 1.18
C TYR A 15 -7.97 8.26 0.15
N ASP A 16 -7.79 9.48 0.62
CA ASP A 16 -7.39 10.59 -0.23
C ASP A 16 -5.88 10.60 -0.39
N VAL A 17 -5.43 10.28 -1.60
CA VAL A 17 -4.03 10.23 -1.98
C VAL A 17 -3.65 11.59 -2.56
N ALA A 18 -2.75 12.29 -1.88
CA ALA A 18 -2.22 13.56 -2.37
C ALA A 18 -1.26 13.35 -3.55
N GLU A 19 -1.05 14.40 -4.35
CA GLU A 19 -0.12 14.38 -5.51
C GLU A 19 1.34 14.04 -5.14
N ASP A 20 1.72 14.24 -3.88
CA ASP A 20 3.05 13.91 -3.35
C ASP A 20 3.25 12.41 -3.11
N HIS A 21 2.17 11.62 -3.13
CA HIS A 21 2.23 10.19 -2.83
C HIS A 21 2.71 9.41 -4.06
N LYS A 22 3.58 8.41 -3.85
CA LYS A 22 4.22 7.63 -4.93
C LYS A 22 3.23 6.89 -5.83
N ASP A 23 2.05 6.59 -5.31
CA ASP A 23 1.00 5.87 -6.05
C ASP A 23 0.00 6.81 -6.73
N TYR A 24 0.05 8.12 -6.47
CA TYR A 24 -0.76 9.12 -7.17
C TYR A 24 -0.60 9.11 -8.70
N PRO A 25 0.62 9.14 -9.29
CA PRO A 25 0.76 9.11 -10.73
C PRO A 25 0.19 7.83 -11.35
N LYS A 26 0.28 6.69 -10.65
CA LYS A 26 -0.29 5.41 -11.11
C LYS A 26 -1.82 5.44 -11.06
N LEU A 27 -2.39 6.00 -10.00
CA LEU A 27 -3.84 6.16 -9.83
C LEU A 27 -4.46 7.12 -10.83
N VAL A 28 -3.74 8.18 -11.20
CA VAL A 28 -4.18 9.12 -12.24
C VAL A 28 -4.04 8.51 -13.63
N GLN A 29 -2.96 7.75 -13.87
CA GLN A 29 -2.68 7.14 -15.18
C GLN A 29 -3.57 5.93 -15.47
N SER A 30 -3.99 5.18 -14.46
CA SER A 30 -4.81 3.98 -14.63
C SER A 30 -5.92 3.92 -13.59
N LYS A 31 -7.17 3.89 -14.07
CA LYS A 31 -8.35 3.69 -13.19
C LYS A 31 -8.34 2.34 -12.46
N ASP A 32 -7.64 1.35 -13.02
CA ASP A 32 -7.45 0.02 -12.44
C ASP A 32 -6.17 -0.09 -11.58
N ALA A 33 -5.50 1.03 -11.28
CA ALA A 33 -4.29 1.00 -10.47
C ALA A 33 -4.59 0.48 -9.06
N VAL A 34 -3.80 -0.50 -8.63
CA VAL A 34 -3.91 -1.10 -7.30
C VAL A 34 -3.35 -0.11 -6.27
N PHE A 35 -4.22 0.37 -5.38
CA PHE A 35 -3.79 1.17 -4.24
C PHE A 35 -3.65 0.30 -2.99
N VAL A 36 -2.54 0.47 -2.28
CA VAL A 36 -2.28 -0.18 -1.00
C VAL A 36 -1.99 0.91 0.02
N CYS A 37 -2.77 0.93 1.11
CA CYS A 37 -2.60 1.90 2.17
C CYS A 37 -1.22 1.76 2.85
N ASP A 38 -0.65 2.84 3.37
CA ASP A 38 0.67 2.77 4.04
C ASP A 38 0.67 1.73 5.17
N ARG A 39 -0.37 1.71 6.01
CA ARG A 39 -0.52 0.71 7.08
C ARG A 39 -0.49 -0.74 6.56
N CYS A 40 -1.10 -0.98 5.42
CA CYS A 40 -1.20 -2.28 4.77
C CYS A 40 0.17 -2.67 4.21
N ASN A 41 0.86 -1.70 3.60
CA ASN A 41 2.21 -1.87 3.07
C ASN A 41 3.21 -2.20 4.20
N TYR A 42 3.14 -1.48 5.31
CA TYR A 42 3.96 -1.77 6.50
C TYR A 42 3.66 -3.15 7.09
N LYS A 43 2.39 -3.55 7.17
CA LYS A 43 2.00 -4.86 7.68
C LYS A 43 2.62 -5.99 6.84
N VAL A 44 2.48 -5.91 5.51
CA VAL A 44 3.05 -6.90 4.59
C VAL A 44 4.57 -6.96 4.70
N ARG A 45 5.26 -5.81 4.76
CA ARG A 45 6.72 -5.80 4.94
C ARG A 45 7.14 -6.49 6.22
N TYR A 46 6.50 -6.13 7.33
CA TYR A 46 6.79 -6.72 8.64
C TYR A 46 6.57 -8.23 8.64
N GLU A 47 5.44 -8.70 8.09
CA GLU A 47 5.14 -10.14 7.98
C GLU A 47 6.21 -10.88 7.15
N SER A 48 6.61 -10.34 6.00
CA SER A 48 7.67 -10.91 5.17
C SER A 48 9.03 -10.94 5.88
N GLU A 49 9.40 -9.87 6.60
CA GLU A 49 10.65 -9.80 7.37
C GLU A 49 10.66 -10.81 8.53
N GLU A 50 9.52 -11.00 9.21
CA GLU A 50 9.37 -12.00 10.27
C GLU A 50 9.46 -13.43 9.73
N GLU A 51 8.82 -13.73 8.60
CA GLU A 51 8.87 -15.05 7.95
C GLU A 51 10.28 -15.40 7.45
N GLN A 52 11.04 -14.39 7.02
CA GLN A 52 12.42 -14.57 6.57
C GLN A 52 13.42 -14.70 7.71
N LYS A 53 13.03 -14.47 8.98
CA LYS A 53 13.95 -14.71 10.10
C LYS A 53 14.31 -16.21 10.10
N PRO A 54 15.61 -16.56 10.09
CA PRO A 54 16.03 -17.95 10.15
C PRO A 54 15.47 -18.56 11.43
N LYS A 55 14.59 -19.56 11.28
CA LYS A 55 14.12 -20.37 12.40
C LYS A 55 15.36 -20.95 13.06
N LYS A 56 15.59 -20.59 14.32
CA LYS A 56 16.73 -21.13 15.08
C LYS A 56 16.67 -22.66 14.96
N PRO A 57 17.76 -23.32 14.53
CA PRO A 57 17.85 -24.77 14.64
C PRO A 57 17.60 -25.14 16.10
N MET A 58 16.73 -26.12 16.32
CA MET A 58 16.43 -26.66 17.66
C MET A 58 17.68 -27.31 18.26
#